data_AF-A0A7H0H7X5-F1
#
_entry.id   AF-A0A7H0H7X5-F1
#
_cell.length_a   1.000
_cell.length_b   1.000
_cell.length_c   1.000
_cell.angle_alpha   90.00
_cell.angle_beta   90.00
_cell.angle_gamma   90.00
#
_symmetry.space_group_name_H-M   'P 1'
#
loop_
_entity.id
_entity.type
_entity.pdbx_description
1 polymer ?
#
loop_
_entity_poly.entity_id
_entity_poly.type
_entity_poly.pdbx_seq_one_letter_code
_entity_poly.pdbx_strand_id
1 'polypeptide(L)'
;MSDEHLGSRLAALLRTLKPKTKEPISAKVLNTWIAQAEGKLGDEARGGRLGWLVASSVAIAAVQRAIDAEGRNLFLLKGGTLLQHRLPATARTTKDVDGLIRGDLDQFILALDEALDEPWGPLTLRRGEVEVVNVPTKIIKPRRFDILLEMRGVTWRRIQFEVSPDEAGASEEHETIEPPPLAGFGLPDPDALVGIAMRFQIAQKLHAVSDPHEPPDSINDRARDVVDLLLLRDLAASTGSPTLAEIRQAAMAVFAARIDEAAQLGLATRAWPPTLLAHAHWADDFARAATSGGVGLSLDEAVAEVNAWIQEIELVGLIDDEAKAAEEAEATSDPNEPLPPHVKITRGRSPRAARD
;
A
#
# COMPACT_ATOMS: atom_id res chain seq x y z
N MET A 1 -10.69 4.14 26.14
CA MET A 1 -11.75 4.67 25.25
C MET A 1 -11.49 4.06 23.89
N SER A 2 -12.55 3.55 23.27
CA SER A 2 -12.57 2.45 22.29
C SER A 2 -11.48 2.52 21.22
N ASP A 3 -10.62 1.51 21.25
CA ASP A 3 -9.76 1.07 20.16
C ASP A 3 -10.66 0.47 19.07
N GLU A 4 -11.38 1.34 18.34
CA GLU A 4 -12.04 0.94 17.11
C GLU A 4 -10.93 0.52 16.15
N HIS A 5 -10.66 -0.78 16.10
CA HIS A 5 -9.76 -1.39 15.12
C HIS A 5 -10.15 -0.87 13.73
N LEU A 6 -9.38 0.08 13.22
CA LEU A 6 -9.34 0.51 11.82
C LEU A 6 -8.73 -0.62 10.96
N GLY A 7 -9.34 -1.80 11.06
CA GLY A 7 -9.04 -2.99 10.26
C GLY A 7 -10.12 -3.18 9.22
N SER A 8 -9.84 -4.02 8.22
CA SER A 8 -10.82 -4.38 7.18
C SER A 8 -12.18 -4.75 7.79
N ARG A 9 -13.25 -4.06 7.35
CA ARG A 9 -14.63 -4.37 7.76
C ARG A 9 -14.98 -5.84 7.51
N LEU A 10 -14.44 -6.41 6.44
CA LEU A 10 -14.63 -7.81 6.11
C LEU A 10 -13.90 -8.75 7.09
N ALA A 11 -12.69 -8.40 7.55
CA ALA A 11 -12.01 -9.15 8.60
C ALA A 11 -12.80 -9.12 9.92
N ALA A 12 -13.37 -7.95 10.27
CA ALA A 12 -14.25 -7.83 11.44
C ALA A 12 -15.50 -8.71 11.32
N LEU A 13 -16.14 -8.76 10.14
CA LEU A 13 -17.25 -9.66 9.86
C LEU A 13 -16.86 -11.14 10.00
N LEU A 14 -15.66 -11.52 9.55
CA LEU A 14 -15.18 -12.90 9.65
C LEU A 14 -14.96 -13.38 11.08
N ARG A 15 -14.56 -12.49 12.01
CA ARG A 15 -14.44 -12.83 13.44
C ARG A 15 -15.76 -13.30 14.07
N THR A 16 -16.91 -12.96 13.46
CA THR A 16 -18.22 -13.41 13.93
C THR A 16 -18.50 -14.89 13.61
N LEU A 17 -17.72 -15.50 12.71
CA LEU A 17 -17.88 -16.90 12.33
C LEU A 17 -17.32 -17.81 13.42
N LYS A 18 -18.14 -18.78 13.86
CA LYS A 18 -17.69 -19.82 14.79
C LYS A 18 -16.59 -20.67 14.12
N PRO A 19 -15.42 -20.85 14.76
CA PRO A 19 -14.37 -21.74 14.26
C PRO A 19 -14.89 -23.16 14.01
N LYS A 20 -14.41 -23.76 12.92
CA LYS A 20 -14.68 -25.17 12.62
C LYS A 20 -13.78 -26.05 13.48
N THR A 21 -14.31 -27.18 13.93
CA THR A 21 -13.55 -28.19 14.69
C THR A 21 -12.89 -29.24 13.80
N LYS A 22 -13.06 -29.13 12.48
CA LYS A 22 -12.53 -30.07 11.47
C LYS A 22 -12.09 -29.29 10.24
N GLU A 23 -11.06 -29.80 9.59
CA GLU A 23 -10.60 -29.33 8.29
C GLU A 23 -11.58 -29.72 7.17
N PRO A 24 -11.68 -28.93 6.09
CA PRO A 24 -12.42 -29.31 4.90
C PRO A 24 -11.76 -30.53 4.21
N ILE A 25 -12.53 -31.59 3.99
CA ILE A 25 -12.03 -32.81 3.34
C ILE A 25 -11.94 -32.71 1.80
N SER A 26 -12.47 -31.64 1.20
CA SER A 26 -12.45 -31.41 -0.25
C SER A 26 -12.76 -29.94 -0.57
N ALA A 27 -12.33 -29.48 -1.75
CA ALA A 27 -12.64 -28.15 -2.26
C ALA A 27 -14.16 -27.88 -2.30
N LYS A 28 -14.98 -28.91 -2.56
CA LYS A 28 -16.44 -28.83 -2.51
C LYS A 28 -16.95 -28.50 -1.11
N VAL A 29 -16.40 -29.13 -0.07
CA VAL A 29 -16.78 -28.86 1.32
C VAL A 29 -16.38 -27.44 1.72
N LEU A 30 -15.16 -27.02 1.37
CA LEU A 30 -14.69 -25.65 1.63
C LEU A 30 -15.59 -24.60 0.94
N ASN A 31 -15.92 -24.80 -0.34
CA ASN A 31 -16.84 -23.91 -1.07
C ASN A 31 -18.23 -23.86 -0.43
N THR A 32 -18.77 -24.99 0.05
CA THR A 32 -20.03 -25.01 0.79
C THR A 32 -19.95 -24.18 2.06
N TRP A 33 -18.87 -24.25 2.83
CA TRP A 33 -18.70 -23.45 4.04
C TRP A 33 -18.56 -21.96 3.74
N ILE A 34 -17.84 -21.61 2.67
CA ILE A 34 -17.73 -20.23 2.19
C ILE A 34 -19.12 -19.71 1.79
N ALA A 35 -19.86 -20.43 0.95
CA ALA A 35 -21.21 -20.02 0.52
C ALA A 35 -22.19 -19.87 1.71
N GLN A 36 -22.08 -20.73 2.71
CA GLN A 36 -22.86 -20.60 3.96
C GLN A 36 -22.50 -19.33 4.74
N ALA A 37 -21.24 -18.92 4.75
CA ALA A 37 -20.81 -17.68 5.37
C ALA A 37 -21.25 -16.45 4.55
N GLU A 38 -21.13 -16.48 3.22
CA GLU A 38 -21.63 -15.40 2.34
C GLU A 38 -23.13 -15.12 2.57
N GLY A 39 -23.93 -16.17 2.78
CA GLY A 39 -25.34 -16.04 3.12
C GLY A 39 -25.61 -15.31 4.45
N LYS A 40 -24.67 -15.37 5.41
CA LYS A 40 -24.80 -14.76 6.74
C LYS A 40 -24.22 -13.35 6.81
N LEU A 41 -23.14 -13.09 6.08
CA LEU A 41 -22.38 -11.85 6.16
C LEU A 41 -22.93 -10.72 5.25
N GLY A 42 -23.94 -11.02 4.44
CA GLY A 42 -24.62 -10.02 3.60
C GLY A 42 -23.91 -9.74 2.27
N ASP A 43 -24.36 -8.72 1.56
CA ASP A 43 -23.96 -8.44 0.17
C ASP A 43 -22.46 -8.13 0.01
N GLU A 44 -21.79 -7.68 1.08
CA GLU A 44 -20.36 -7.39 1.10
C GLU A 44 -19.48 -8.63 0.89
N ALA A 45 -19.96 -9.80 1.34
CA ALA A 45 -19.25 -11.07 1.23
C ALA A 45 -19.60 -11.86 -0.04
N ARG A 46 -20.70 -11.51 -0.74
CA ARG A 46 -21.25 -12.27 -1.87
C ARG A 46 -20.49 -12.07 -3.18
N GLY A 47 -20.84 -12.87 -4.18
CA GLY A 47 -20.30 -12.75 -5.55
C GLY A 47 -18.89 -13.32 -5.69
N GLY A 48 -18.49 -14.25 -4.82
CA GLY A 48 -17.16 -14.86 -4.82
C GLY A 48 -16.07 -14.03 -4.14
N ARG A 49 -16.41 -12.86 -3.58
CA ARG A 49 -15.45 -11.99 -2.87
C ARG A 49 -14.88 -12.68 -1.64
N LEU A 50 -15.72 -13.34 -0.85
CA LEU A 50 -15.26 -14.07 0.32
C LEU A 50 -14.35 -15.23 -0.06
N GLY A 51 -14.76 -16.01 -1.08
CA GLY A 51 -13.91 -17.09 -1.58
C GLY A 51 -12.56 -16.62 -2.11
N TRP A 52 -12.51 -15.45 -2.76
CA TRP A 52 -11.26 -14.83 -3.19
C TRP A 52 -10.44 -14.35 -1.99
N LEU A 53 -11.04 -13.66 -1.01
CA LEU A 53 -10.32 -13.18 0.18
C LEU A 53 -9.67 -14.36 0.94
N VAL A 54 -10.40 -15.44 1.18
CA VAL A 54 -9.85 -16.62 1.87
C VAL A 54 -8.66 -17.17 1.11
N ALA A 55 -8.78 -17.30 -0.22
CA ALA A 55 -7.72 -17.86 -1.04
C ALA A 55 -6.51 -16.92 -1.18
N SER A 56 -6.72 -15.62 -1.39
CA SER A 56 -5.64 -14.64 -1.48
C SER A 56 -4.91 -14.49 -0.15
N SER A 57 -5.60 -14.52 0.98
CA SER A 57 -4.98 -14.44 2.31
C SER A 57 -4.05 -15.62 2.58
N VAL A 58 -4.49 -16.85 2.26
CA VAL A 58 -3.65 -18.05 2.34
C VAL A 58 -2.46 -17.94 1.39
N ALA A 59 -2.69 -17.51 0.15
CA ALA A 59 -1.62 -17.40 -0.85
C ALA A 59 -0.56 -16.38 -0.43
N ILE A 60 -0.98 -15.20 0.05
CA ILE A 60 -0.08 -14.14 0.52
C ILE A 60 0.72 -14.64 1.72
N ALA A 61 0.06 -15.21 2.72
CA ALA A 61 0.73 -15.72 3.91
C ALA A 61 1.75 -16.82 3.59
N ALA A 62 1.42 -17.72 2.66
CA ALA A 62 2.35 -18.75 2.19
C ALA A 62 3.54 -18.15 1.41
N VAL A 63 3.29 -17.20 0.50
CA VAL A 63 4.37 -16.49 -0.22
C VAL A 63 5.28 -15.73 0.76
N GLN A 64 4.71 -15.21 1.85
CA GLN A 64 5.45 -14.48 2.89
C GLN A 64 6.30 -15.36 3.79
N ARG A 65 6.17 -16.69 3.73
CA ARG A 65 7.13 -17.59 4.38
C ARG A 65 8.52 -17.54 3.71
N ALA A 66 8.62 -17.03 2.49
CA ALA A 66 9.91 -16.73 1.87
C ALA A 66 10.57 -15.54 2.60
N ILE A 67 11.61 -15.84 3.36
CA ILE A 67 12.36 -14.89 4.20
C ILE A 67 13.84 -14.84 3.81
N ASP A 68 14.50 -13.72 4.06
CA ASP A 68 15.95 -13.59 3.93
C ASP A 68 16.71 -14.22 5.12
N ALA A 69 18.04 -14.15 5.09
CA ALA A 69 18.90 -14.68 6.14
C ALA A 69 18.70 -13.98 7.50
N GLU A 70 18.16 -12.76 7.49
CA GLU A 70 17.82 -11.97 8.67
C GLU A 70 16.38 -12.23 9.15
N GLY A 71 15.62 -13.10 8.47
CA GLY A 71 14.25 -13.46 8.81
C GLY A 71 13.20 -12.44 8.35
N ARG A 72 13.56 -11.51 7.45
CA ARG A 72 12.63 -10.53 6.88
C ARG A 72 11.90 -11.11 5.69
N ASN A 73 10.61 -10.84 5.56
CA ASN A 73 9.83 -11.27 4.39
C ASN A 73 10.42 -10.68 3.11
N LEU A 74 10.65 -11.55 2.11
CA LEU A 74 11.13 -11.15 0.80
C LEU A 74 10.01 -10.51 -0.04
N PHE A 75 8.76 -10.89 0.21
CA PHE A 75 7.58 -10.34 -0.46
C PHE A 75 6.81 -9.37 0.44
N LEU A 76 6.61 -8.15 -0.05
CA LEU A 76 5.78 -7.13 0.59
C LEU A 76 4.52 -6.88 -0.25
N LEU A 77 3.35 -7.05 0.36
CA LEU A 77 2.06 -6.83 -0.29
C LEU A 77 1.90 -5.35 -0.68
N LYS A 78 1.36 -5.08 -1.86
CA LYS A 78 1.00 -3.72 -2.29
C LYS A 78 -0.35 -3.68 -3.00
N GLY A 79 -0.67 -2.50 -3.54
CA GLY A 79 -1.81 -2.30 -4.43
C GLY A 79 -3.17 -2.52 -3.76
N GLY A 80 -4.15 -2.91 -4.57
CA GLY A 80 -5.54 -3.04 -4.14
C GLY A 80 -5.77 -4.12 -3.08
N THR A 81 -4.99 -5.20 -3.11
CA THR A 81 -5.10 -6.28 -2.12
C THR A 81 -4.68 -5.80 -0.74
N LEU A 82 -3.58 -5.03 -0.65
CA LEU A 82 -3.20 -4.42 0.63
C LEU A 82 -4.33 -3.54 1.18
N LEU A 83 -4.87 -2.66 0.33
CA LEU A 83 -5.96 -1.76 0.73
C LEU A 83 -7.21 -2.51 1.19
N GLN A 84 -7.47 -3.71 0.67
CA GLN A 84 -8.59 -4.53 1.13
C GLN A 84 -8.44 -5.05 2.55
N HIS A 85 -7.21 -5.31 2.99
CA HIS A 85 -6.92 -5.69 4.37
C HIS A 85 -6.84 -4.45 5.29
N ARG A 86 -6.51 -3.29 4.74
CA ARG A 86 -6.26 -2.07 5.53
C ARG A 86 -7.46 -1.15 5.70
N LEU A 87 -8.29 -0.97 4.67
CA LEU A 87 -9.36 0.03 4.67
C LEU A 87 -10.70 -0.56 5.16
N PRO A 88 -11.54 0.24 5.85
CA PRO A 88 -12.86 -0.18 6.32
C PRO A 88 -13.91 -0.26 5.20
N ALA A 89 -13.59 0.25 4.01
CA ALA A 89 -14.43 0.13 2.83
C ALA A 89 -14.51 -1.32 2.34
N THR A 90 -15.58 -1.65 1.61
CA THR A 90 -15.56 -2.82 0.74
C THR A 90 -14.61 -2.54 -0.41
N ALA A 91 -13.31 -2.70 -0.15
CA ALA A 91 -12.31 -2.60 -1.18
C ALA A 91 -12.65 -3.59 -2.28
N ARG A 92 -12.53 -3.11 -3.51
CA ARG A 92 -12.86 -3.83 -4.74
C ARG A 92 -12.23 -5.21 -4.74
N THR A 93 -12.91 -6.18 -5.35
CA THR A 93 -12.30 -7.45 -5.74
C THR A 93 -11.23 -7.18 -6.78
N THR A 94 -9.97 -7.08 -6.36
CA THR A 94 -8.84 -7.21 -7.28
C THR A 94 -8.71 -8.68 -7.66
N LYS A 95 -8.28 -8.95 -8.88
CA LYS A 95 -8.03 -10.33 -9.32
C LYS A 95 -6.60 -10.76 -9.03
N ASP A 96 -5.71 -9.77 -8.91
CA ASP A 96 -4.27 -9.95 -8.85
C ASP A 96 -3.75 -9.47 -7.50
N VAL A 97 -2.70 -10.14 -7.03
CA VAL A 97 -1.94 -9.78 -5.85
C VAL A 97 -0.67 -9.09 -6.29
N ASP A 98 -0.64 -7.78 -6.11
CA ASP A 98 0.55 -6.99 -6.40
C ASP A 98 1.53 -7.05 -5.22
N GLY A 99 2.83 -7.18 -5.51
CA GLY A 99 3.88 -7.16 -4.51
C GLY A 99 5.15 -6.43 -4.92
N LEU A 100 5.94 -6.09 -3.91
CA LEU A 100 7.31 -5.63 -4.03
C LEU A 100 8.24 -6.73 -3.50
N ILE A 101 9.37 -6.95 -4.16
CA ILE A 101 10.39 -7.90 -3.71
C ILE A 101 11.56 -7.15 -3.09
N ARG A 102 11.93 -7.58 -1.88
CA ARG A 102 13.17 -7.18 -1.21
C ARG A 102 14.33 -7.96 -1.82
N GLY A 103 15.34 -7.25 -2.28
CA GLY A 103 16.55 -7.87 -2.87
C GLY A 103 16.32 -8.43 -4.27
N ASP A 104 17.01 -9.52 -4.57
CA ASP A 104 17.03 -10.10 -5.92
C ASP A 104 15.80 -10.97 -6.22
N LEU A 105 15.26 -10.80 -7.42
CA LEU A 105 14.03 -11.44 -7.84
C LEU A 105 14.21 -12.93 -8.15
N ASP A 106 15.39 -13.37 -8.58
CA ASP A 106 15.69 -14.78 -8.78
C ASP A 106 15.90 -15.49 -7.44
N GLN A 107 16.59 -14.85 -6.49
CA GLN A 107 16.71 -15.36 -5.13
C GLN A 107 15.35 -15.50 -4.44
N PHE A 108 14.45 -14.54 -4.63
CA PHE A 108 13.08 -14.66 -4.14
C PHE A 108 12.36 -15.89 -4.71
N ILE A 109 12.48 -16.18 -6.01
CA ILE A 109 11.81 -17.34 -6.61
C ILE A 109 12.34 -18.66 -6.02
N LEU A 110 13.64 -18.76 -5.75
CA LEU A 110 14.22 -19.94 -5.10
C LEU A 110 13.68 -20.12 -3.67
N ALA A 111 13.68 -19.06 -2.88
CA ALA A 111 13.14 -19.08 -1.50
C ALA A 111 11.63 -19.35 -1.48
N LEU A 112 10.90 -18.86 -2.48
CA LEU A 112 9.47 -19.11 -2.63
C LEU A 112 9.20 -20.59 -2.93
N ASP A 113 9.97 -21.23 -3.79
CA ASP A 113 9.77 -22.65 -4.11
C ASP A 113 9.98 -23.52 -2.86
N GLU A 114 10.98 -23.22 -2.02
CA GLU A 114 11.17 -23.88 -0.71
C GLU A 114 10.02 -23.60 0.26
N ALA A 115 9.55 -22.35 0.34
CA ALA A 115 8.44 -21.96 1.21
C ALA A 115 7.11 -22.65 0.86
N LEU A 116 6.89 -22.97 -0.41
CA LEU A 116 5.66 -23.61 -0.89
C LEU A 116 5.63 -25.13 -0.67
N ASP A 117 6.76 -25.76 -0.32
CA ASP A 117 6.81 -27.18 0.09
C ASP A 117 6.06 -27.41 1.41
N GLU A 118 5.91 -26.37 2.24
CA GLU A 118 5.12 -26.42 3.46
C GLU A 118 3.62 -26.19 3.16
N PRO A 119 2.72 -27.14 3.48
CA PRO A 119 1.29 -26.94 3.29
C PRO A 119 0.71 -25.84 4.21
N TRP A 120 -0.47 -25.35 3.84
CA TRP A 120 -1.29 -24.49 4.69
C TRP A 120 -2.51 -25.26 5.21
N GLY A 121 -2.31 -25.97 6.33
CA GLY A 121 -3.31 -26.92 6.84
C GLY A 121 -3.67 -27.98 5.79
N PRO A 122 -4.93 -28.08 5.34
CA PRO A 122 -5.35 -29.07 4.33
C PRO A 122 -4.99 -28.68 2.89
N LEU A 123 -4.38 -27.50 2.68
CA LEU A 123 -4.03 -26.97 1.36
C LEU A 123 -2.56 -27.22 1.05
N THR A 124 -2.28 -27.80 -0.12
CA THR A 124 -0.95 -27.78 -0.72
C THR A 124 -0.86 -26.62 -1.68
N LEU A 125 0.31 -25.98 -1.77
CA LEU A 125 0.52 -24.83 -2.64
C LEU A 125 1.62 -25.14 -3.66
N ARG A 126 1.50 -24.56 -4.84
CA ARG A 126 2.58 -24.57 -5.83
C ARG A 126 2.51 -23.33 -6.70
N ARG A 127 3.64 -22.94 -7.26
CA ARG A 127 3.72 -21.85 -8.23
C ARG A 127 3.54 -22.37 -9.65
N GLY A 128 2.91 -21.57 -10.50
CA GLY A 128 2.90 -21.73 -11.95
C GLY A 128 4.22 -21.25 -12.59
N GLU A 129 4.28 -21.19 -13.91
CA GLU A 129 5.45 -20.62 -14.60
C GLU A 129 5.61 -19.13 -14.27
N VAL A 130 6.86 -18.65 -14.28
CA VAL A 130 7.15 -17.22 -14.11
C VAL A 130 7.25 -16.57 -15.47
N GLU A 131 6.40 -15.58 -15.70
CA GLU A 131 6.37 -14.76 -16.90
C GLU A 131 6.98 -13.39 -16.62
N VAL A 132 7.73 -12.85 -17.57
CA VAL A 132 8.21 -11.47 -17.51
C VAL A 132 7.16 -10.56 -18.13
N VAL A 133 6.63 -9.61 -17.34
CA VAL A 133 5.62 -8.65 -17.81
C VAL A 133 6.32 -7.52 -18.56
N ASN A 134 5.99 -7.36 -19.84
CA ASN A 134 6.59 -6.29 -20.64
C ASN A 134 5.91 -4.96 -20.35
N VAL A 135 6.49 -4.18 -19.45
CA VAL A 135 6.04 -2.82 -19.11
C VAL A 135 7.01 -1.82 -19.75
N PRO A 136 6.58 -1.04 -20.77
CA PRO A 136 7.47 -0.12 -21.50
C PRO A 136 8.10 0.96 -20.61
N THR A 137 7.49 1.25 -19.47
CA THR A 137 7.92 2.28 -18.52
C THR A 137 8.85 1.76 -17.42
N LYS A 138 9.28 0.48 -17.49
CA LYS A 138 10.13 -0.15 -16.49
C LYS A 138 11.41 -0.74 -17.10
N ILE A 139 12.56 -0.42 -16.50
CA ILE A 139 13.86 -1.00 -16.89
C ILE A 139 13.93 -2.44 -16.41
N ILE A 140 13.70 -2.66 -15.11
CA ILE A 140 13.59 -4.00 -14.52
C ILE A 140 12.12 -4.40 -14.56
N LYS A 141 11.84 -5.39 -15.40
CA LYS A 141 10.47 -5.82 -15.69
C LYS A 141 9.86 -6.59 -14.51
N PRO A 142 8.59 -6.32 -14.15
CA PRO A 142 7.87 -7.15 -13.19
C PRO A 142 7.78 -8.61 -13.66
N ARG A 143 7.58 -9.51 -12.69
CA ARG A 143 7.28 -10.92 -12.95
C ARG A 143 5.87 -11.25 -12.54
N ARG A 144 5.24 -12.14 -13.29
CA ARG A 144 3.90 -12.64 -13.02
C ARG A 144 3.91 -14.15 -12.92
N PHE A 145 3.19 -14.69 -11.96
CA PHE A 145 3.02 -16.13 -11.80
C PHE A 145 1.73 -16.42 -11.02
N ASP A 146 1.24 -17.64 -11.13
CA ASP A 146 0.12 -18.10 -10.33
C ASP A 146 0.60 -18.82 -9.06
N ILE A 147 -0.12 -18.66 -7.95
CA ILE A 147 -0.10 -19.60 -6.83
C ILE A 147 -1.38 -20.44 -6.91
N LEU A 148 -1.20 -21.75 -7.01
CA LEU A 148 -2.28 -22.73 -7.07
C LEU A 148 -2.49 -23.31 -5.68
N LEU A 149 -3.69 -23.11 -5.14
CA LEU A 149 -4.11 -23.69 -3.86
C LEU A 149 -4.84 -24.98 -4.19
N GLU A 150 -4.27 -26.11 -3.78
CA GLU A 150 -4.77 -27.43 -4.08
C GLU A 150 -5.26 -28.13 -2.81
N MET A 151 -6.30 -28.94 -2.96
CA MET A 151 -6.81 -29.78 -1.89
C MET A 151 -6.88 -31.21 -2.39
N ARG A 152 -6.03 -32.08 -1.84
CA ARG A 152 -5.89 -33.49 -2.26
C ARG A 152 -5.64 -33.63 -3.77
N GLY A 153 -4.72 -32.81 -4.31
CA GLY A 153 -4.33 -32.80 -5.72
C GLY A 153 -5.33 -32.15 -6.68
N VAL A 154 -6.42 -31.55 -6.17
CA VAL A 154 -7.37 -30.78 -6.99
C VAL A 154 -7.18 -29.30 -6.74
N THR A 155 -6.89 -28.53 -7.78
CA THR A 155 -6.83 -27.06 -7.69
C THR A 155 -8.19 -26.50 -7.26
N TRP A 156 -8.21 -25.88 -6.08
CA TRP A 156 -9.36 -25.17 -5.53
C TRP A 156 -9.42 -23.74 -6.06
N ARG A 157 -8.29 -23.02 -5.98
CA ARG A 157 -8.15 -21.64 -6.43
C ARG A 157 -6.79 -21.40 -7.06
N ARG A 158 -6.76 -20.41 -7.95
CA ARG A 158 -5.57 -19.85 -8.57
C ARG A 158 -5.54 -18.37 -8.23
N ILE A 159 -4.44 -17.90 -7.67
CA ILE A 159 -4.21 -16.49 -7.32
C ILE A 159 -3.03 -16.00 -8.15
N GLN A 160 -3.25 -15.00 -8.99
CA GLN A 160 -2.19 -14.41 -9.80
C GLN A 160 -1.42 -13.39 -8.95
N PHE A 161 -0.10 -13.53 -8.95
CA PHE A 161 0.82 -12.59 -8.35
C PHE A 161 1.53 -11.80 -9.44
N GLU A 162 1.65 -10.49 -9.25
CA GLU A 162 2.54 -9.63 -10.01
C GLU A 162 3.53 -8.97 -9.04
N VAL A 163 4.81 -9.27 -9.21
CA VAL A 163 5.87 -8.82 -8.32
C VAL A 163 6.81 -7.88 -9.06
N SER A 164 7.11 -6.75 -8.44
CA SER A 164 8.05 -5.76 -8.97
C SER A 164 9.30 -5.71 -8.08
N PRO A 165 10.47 -5.34 -8.65
CA PRO A 165 11.65 -5.02 -7.84
C PRO A 165 11.38 -3.81 -6.94
N ASP A 166 12.25 -3.63 -5.94
CA ASP A 166 12.25 -2.43 -5.11
C ASP A 166 12.38 -1.14 -5.94
N GLU A 167 11.69 -0.10 -5.52
CA GLU A 167 11.83 1.26 -6.03
C GLU A 167 11.85 2.24 -4.85
N ALA A 168 12.70 3.26 -4.93
CA ALA A 168 12.76 4.34 -3.93
C ALA A 168 13.01 3.88 -2.47
N GLY A 169 13.59 2.70 -2.27
CA GLY A 169 13.82 2.11 -0.94
C GLY A 169 12.53 1.68 -0.23
N ALA A 170 11.42 1.52 -0.98
CA ALA A 170 10.14 1.11 -0.43
C ALA A 170 10.20 -0.27 0.24
N SER A 171 11.17 -1.10 -0.14
CA SER A 171 11.36 -2.40 0.50
C SER A 171 11.95 -2.31 1.91
N GLU A 172 12.59 -1.20 2.30
CA GLU A 172 13.25 -1.10 3.61
C GLU A 172 12.27 -0.97 4.78
N GLU A 173 11.09 -0.44 4.52
CA GLU A 173 10.03 -0.29 5.51
C GLU A 173 8.81 -1.13 5.16
N HIS A 174 8.15 -1.64 6.19
CA HIS A 174 6.95 -2.45 6.04
C HIS A 174 5.92 -2.09 7.11
N GLU A 175 4.67 -2.41 6.81
CA GLU A 175 3.60 -2.44 7.81
C GLU A 175 3.10 -3.86 8.01
N THR A 176 2.81 -4.19 9.26
CA THR A 176 2.12 -5.44 9.63
C THR A 176 0.63 -5.19 9.60
N ILE A 177 -0.09 -6.02 8.84
CA ILE A 177 -1.55 -5.95 8.70
C ILE A 177 -2.16 -7.16 9.40
N GLU A 178 -3.23 -6.90 10.13
CA GLU A 178 -4.00 -7.97 10.75
C GLU A 178 -4.66 -8.86 9.67
N PRO A 179 -4.39 -10.17 9.68
CA PRO A 179 -4.95 -11.08 8.69
C PRO A 179 -6.44 -11.33 8.97
N PRO A 180 -7.23 -11.68 7.94
CA PRO A 180 -8.59 -12.13 8.17
C PRO A 180 -8.58 -13.52 8.84
N PRO A 181 -9.44 -13.76 9.85
CA PRO A 181 -9.53 -15.07 10.48
C PRO A 181 -10.15 -16.09 9.51
N LEU A 182 -9.50 -17.23 9.37
CA LEU A 182 -9.84 -18.32 8.46
C LEU A 182 -10.34 -19.57 9.19
N ALA A 183 -10.22 -19.63 10.52
CA ALA A 183 -10.68 -20.76 11.34
C ALA A 183 -12.18 -21.06 11.17
N GLY A 184 -12.99 -20.07 10.82
CA GLY A 184 -14.41 -20.24 10.44
C GLY A 184 -14.64 -21.15 9.20
N PHE A 185 -13.58 -21.40 8.43
CA PHE A 185 -13.54 -22.29 7.28
C PHE A 185 -12.70 -23.56 7.52
N GLY A 186 -12.25 -23.79 8.75
CA GLY A 186 -11.40 -24.93 9.10
C GLY A 186 -10.01 -24.87 8.46
N LEU A 187 -9.52 -23.66 8.19
CA LEU A 187 -8.17 -23.39 7.73
C LEU A 187 -7.38 -22.71 8.86
N PRO A 188 -6.04 -22.89 8.94
CA PRO A 188 -5.20 -22.14 9.86
C PRO A 188 -5.27 -20.63 9.57
N ASP A 189 -5.26 -19.83 10.63
CA ASP A 189 -5.16 -18.37 10.54
C ASP A 189 -3.71 -17.98 10.22
N PRO A 190 -3.48 -16.99 9.34
CA PRO A 190 -2.15 -16.38 9.24
C PRO A 190 -1.79 -15.65 10.53
N ASP A 191 -0.51 -15.61 10.87
CA ASP A 191 -0.04 -14.83 12.03
C ASP A 191 -0.08 -13.32 11.73
N ALA A 192 0.38 -12.95 10.55
CA ALA A 192 0.37 -11.57 10.04
C ALA A 192 0.37 -11.58 8.51
N LEU A 193 -0.07 -10.48 7.91
CA LEU A 193 0.30 -10.13 6.54
C LEU A 193 1.26 -8.95 6.58
N VAL A 194 2.23 -8.91 5.66
CA VAL A 194 3.21 -7.82 5.59
C VAL A 194 3.03 -7.01 4.30
N GLY A 195 2.95 -5.69 4.40
CA GLY A 195 2.78 -4.79 3.25
C GLY A 195 3.89 -3.75 3.17
N ILE A 196 3.99 -3.08 2.03
CA ILE A 196 4.78 -1.85 1.94
C ILE A 196 4.18 -0.77 2.86
N ALA A 197 5.01 0.11 3.41
CA ALA A 197 4.51 1.18 4.27
C ALA A 197 3.49 2.09 3.53
N MET A 198 2.47 2.56 4.26
CA MET A 198 1.38 3.38 3.73
C MET A 198 1.87 4.63 2.97
N ARG A 199 2.95 5.27 3.43
CA ARG A 199 3.56 6.43 2.75
C ARG A 199 4.00 6.11 1.31
N PHE A 200 4.52 4.90 1.06
CA PHE A 200 4.89 4.45 -0.28
C PHE A 200 3.67 4.04 -1.12
N GLN A 201 2.63 3.46 -0.53
CA GLN A 201 1.34 3.26 -1.21
C GLN A 201 0.78 4.58 -1.75
N ILE A 202 0.75 5.61 -0.90
CA ILE A 202 0.28 6.95 -1.25
C ILE A 202 1.14 7.52 -2.38
N ALA A 203 2.46 7.51 -2.23
CA ALA A 203 3.41 8.00 -3.23
C ALA A 203 3.25 7.32 -4.60
N GLN A 204 3.17 5.99 -4.63
CA GLN A 204 2.99 5.21 -5.86
C GLN A 204 1.65 5.52 -6.55
N LYS A 205 0.58 5.71 -5.78
CA LYS A 205 -0.74 6.08 -6.29
C LYS A 205 -0.79 7.49 -6.81
N LEU A 206 -0.20 8.46 -6.09
CA LEU A 206 -0.08 9.84 -6.55
C LEU A 206 0.67 9.92 -7.88
N HIS A 207 1.76 9.17 -8.01
CA HIS A 207 2.46 9.07 -9.29
C HIS A 207 1.58 8.46 -10.38
N ALA A 208 1.00 7.27 -10.15
CA ALA A 208 0.23 6.56 -11.16
C ALA A 208 -1.02 7.34 -11.62
N VAL A 209 -1.76 7.94 -10.70
CA VAL A 209 -3.00 8.66 -11.03
C VAL A 209 -2.74 9.93 -11.84
N SER A 210 -1.55 10.54 -11.70
CA SER A 210 -1.15 11.70 -12.49
C SER A 210 -0.23 11.36 -13.66
N ASP A 211 -0.19 10.09 -14.10
CA ASP A 211 0.48 9.69 -15.34
C ASP A 211 -0.10 10.46 -16.56
N PRO A 212 0.72 10.80 -17.57
CA PRO A 212 0.26 11.48 -18.78
C PRO A 212 -0.86 10.71 -19.51
N HIS A 213 -1.84 11.45 -20.01
CA HIS A 213 -2.90 10.95 -20.86
C HIS A 213 -2.74 11.55 -22.26
N GLU A 214 -2.10 10.80 -23.14
CA GLU A 214 -1.77 11.18 -24.52
C GLU A 214 -2.28 10.12 -25.51
N PRO A 215 -3.60 9.99 -25.73
CA PRO A 215 -4.13 8.99 -26.64
C PRO A 215 -3.68 9.23 -28.10
N PRO A 216 -3.43 8.17 -28.89
CA PRO A 216 -3.64 6.76 -28.56
C PRO A 216 -2.47 6.10 -27.82
N ASP A 217 -1.34 6.80 -27.68
CA ASP A 217 -0.07 6.23 -27.24
C ASP A 217 -0.05 5.93 -25.72
N SER A 218 -0.76 6.74 -24.93
CA SER A 218 -0.93 6.52 -23.49
C SER A 218 -2.34 6.87 -23.03
N ILE A 219 -3.02 5.91 -22.40
CA ILE A 219 -4.31 6.12 -21.75
C ILE A 219 -4.14 5.88 -20.25
N ASN A 220 -4.24 6.95 -19.47
CA ASN A 220 -4.34 6.85 -18.02
C ASN A 220 -5.77 6.43 -17.62
N ASP A 221 -5.93 5.22 -17.09
CA ASP A 221 -7.20 4.64 -16.59
C ASP A 221 -7.21 4.45 -15.05
N ARG A 222 -6.54 5.38 -14.35
CA ARG A 222 -6.33 5.30 -12.89
C ARG A 222 -7.37 6.06 -12.07
N ALA A 223 -8.58 6.29 -12.60
CA ALA A 223 -9.70 6.93 -11.89
C ALA A 223 -9.90 6.46 -10.45
N ARG A 224 -9.72 5.14 -10.24
CA ARG A 224 -9.83 4.46 -8.95
C ARG A 224 -8.78 4.88 -7.91
N ASP A 225 -7.60 5.29 -8.33
CA ASP A 225 -6.54 5.73 -7.42
C ASP A 225 -6.93 7.06 -6.73
N VAL A 226 -7.81 7.88 -7.33
CA VAL A 226 -8.38 9.07 -6.67
C VAL A 226 -9.14 8.67 -5.40
N VAL A 227 -9.99 7.65 -5.48
CA VAL A 227 -10.76 7.15 -4.32
C VAL A 227 -9.84 6.52 -3.28
N ASP A 228 -8.90 5.69 -3.72
CA ASP A 228 -7.93 5.06 -2.81
C ASP A 228 -7.11 6.11 -2.05
N LEU A 229 -6.73 7.22 -2.70
CA LEU A 229 -6.00 8.33 -2.08
C LEU A 229 -6.83 9.08 -1.04
N LEU A 230 -8.12 9.32 -1.29
CA LEU A 230 -9.00 9.92 -0.29
C LEU A 230 -9.14 9.03 0.95
N LEU A 231 -9.30 7.72 0.76
CA LEU A 231 -9.39 6.77 1.87
C LEU A 231 -8.07 6.67 2.66
N LEU A 232 -6.92 6.70 1.96
CA LEU A 232 -5.61 6.71 2.60
C LEU A 232 -5.33 8.03 3.35
N ARG A 233 -5.75 9.18 2.80
CA ARG A 233 -5.69 10.48 3.47
C ARG A 233 -6.46 10.45 4.78
N ASP A 234 -7.72 10.00 4.73
CA ASP A 234 -8.58 9.96 5.90
C ASP A 234 -8.03 8.96 6.95
N LEU A 235 -7.46 7.83 6.50
CA LEU A 235 -6.79 6.88 7.37
C LEU A 235 -5.55 7.49 8.04
N ALA A 236 -4.68 8.17 7.29
CA ALA A 236 -3.48 8.82 7.82
C ALA A 236 -3.86 9.91 8.84
N ALA A 237 -4.88 10.72 8.54
CA ALA A 237 -5.40 11.73 9.46
C ALA A 237 -5.97 11.11 10.75
N SER A 238 -6.75 10.03 10.63
CA SER A 238 -7.39 9.38 11.78
C SER A 238 -6.40 8.66 12.70
N THR A 239 -5.32 8.10 12.14
CA THR A 239 -4.29 7.36 12.88
C THR A 239 -3.11 8.23 13.31
N GLY A 240 -2.95 9.42 12.71
CA GLY A 240 -1.79 10.28 12.90
C GLY A 240 -0.50 9.77 12.25
N SER A 241 -0.58 8.71 11.42
CA SER A 241 0.58 8.11 10.77
C SER A 241 0.20 7.51 9.40
N PRO A 242 1.00 7.70 8.33
CA PRO A 242 2.20 8.53 8.28
C PRO A 242 1.86 10.03 8.38
N THR A 243 2.82 10.82 8.85
CA THR A 243 2.76 12.28 8.83
C THR A 243 2.83 12.81 7.39
N LEU A 244 2.37 14.04 7.16
CA LEU A 244 2.45 14.68 5.84
C LEU A 244 3.90 14.83 5.36
N ALA A 245 4.86 15.08 6.26
CA ALA A 245 6.28 15.14 5.93
C ALA A 245 6.83 13.78 5.45
N GLU A 246 6.48 12.68 6.12
CA GLU A 246 6.85 11.32 5.71
C GLU A 246 6.22 10.92 4.37
N ILE A 247 4.98 11.35 4.10
CA ILE A 247 4.33 11.17 2.79
C ILE A 247 5.08 11.95 1.72
N ARG A 248 5.45 13.21 1.97
CA ARG A 248 6.22 14.02 1.02
C ARG A 248 7.55 13.36 0.69
N GLN A 249 8.30 12.91 1.70
CA GLN A 249 9.58 12.24 1.51
C GLN A 249 9.44 10.98 0.63
N ALA A 250 8.43 10.15 0.90
CA ALA A 250 8.14 8.99 0.06
C ALA A 250 7.76 9.38 -1.37
N ALA A 251 6.94 10.43 -1.53
CA ALA A 251 6.52 10.92 -2.83
C ALA A 251 7.70 11.44 -3.65
N MET A 252 8.55 12.29 -3.06
CA MET A 252 9.76 12.77 -3.73
C MET A 252 10.68 11.61 -4.14
N ALA A 253 10.90 10.63 -3.26
CA ALA A 253 11.73 9.47 -3.57
C ALA A 253 11.18 8.63 -4.74
N VAL A 254 9.86 8.35 -4.74
CA VAL A 254 9.21 7.61 -5.84
C VAL A 254 9.24 8.39 -7.14
N PHE A 255 8.94 9.68 -7.12
CA PHE A 255 8.99 10.52 -8.32
C PHE A 255 10.42 10.65 -8.86
N ALA A 256 11.42 10.85 -8.01
CA ALA A 256 12.83 10.90 -8.42
C ALA A 256 13.28 9.57 -9.07
N ALA A 257 13.01 8.44 -8.43
CA ALA A 257 13.34 7.13 -8.98
C ALA A 257 12.71 6.89 -10.37
N ARG A 258 11.46 7.35 -10.57
CA ARG A 258 10.74 7.21 -11.84
C ARG A 258 11.16 8.26 -12.89
N ILE A 259 11.65 9.42 -12.50
CA ILE A 259 12.31 10.38 -13.41
C ILE A 259 13.56 9.75 -14.00
N ASP A 260 14.43 9.18 -13.15
CA ASP A 260 15.68 8.57 -13.59
C ASP A 260 15.43 7.40 -14.54
N GLU A 261 14.40 6.60 -14.25
CA GLU A 261 13.96 5.50 -15.10
C GLU A 261 13.38 6.00 -16.43
N ALA A 262 12.49 7.00 -16.41
CA ALA A 262 11.90 7.59 -17.61
C ALA A 262 12.96 8.22 -18.52
N ALA A 263 13.94 8.94 -17.96
CA ALA A 263 15.03 9.56 -18.71
C ALA A 263 15.89 8.52 -19.45
N GLN A 264 16.20 7.40 -18.80
CA GLN A 264 16.94 6.29 -19.42
C GLN A 264 16.16 5.63 -20.56
N LEU A 265 14.83 5.61 -20.47
CA LEU A 265 13.93 5.04 -21.48
C LEU A 265 13.52 6.05 -22.56
N GLY A 266 13.95 7.32 -22.46
CA GLY A 266 13.54 8.39 -23.38
C GLY A 266 12.06 8.79 -23.27
N LEU A 267 11.45 8.56 -22.11
CA LEU A 267 10.06 8.87 -21.81
C LEU A 267 9.93 10.25 -21.14
N ALA A 268 8.72 10.80 -21.15
CA ALA A 268 8.43 12.06 -20.44
C ALA A 268 8.66 11.92 -18.93
N THR A 269 9.47 12.83 -18.37
CA THR A 269 9.79 12.88 -16.95
C THR A 269 8.78 13.75 -16.18
N ARG A 270 8.51 13.43 -14.92
CA ARG A 270 7.60 14.21 -14.08
C ARG A 270 8.10 14.32 -12.64
N ALA A 271 8.12 15.53 -12.13
CA ALA A 271 8.55 15.83 -10.77
C ALA A 271 7.37 15.92 -9.79
N TRP A 272 7.70 15.78 -8.52
CA TRP A 272 6.83 16.16 -7.41
C TRP A 272 6.83 17.70 -7.24
N PRO A 273 5.72 18.35 -6.84
CA PRO A 273 4.36 17.79 -6.72
C PRO A 273 3.64 17.74 -8.07
N PRO A 274 2.85 16.68 -8.35
CA PRO A 274 2.03 16.62 -9.54
C PRO A 274 0.76 17.47 -9.42
N THR A 275 0.09 17.71 -10.55
CA THR A 275 -1.32 18.15 -10.58
C THR A 275 -2.15 17.05 -11.22
N LEU A 276 -3.22 16.62 -10.55
CA LEU A 276 -4.16 15.64 -11.08
C LEU A 276 -5.16 16.32 -12.01
N LEU A 277 -5.42 15.68 -13.14
CA LEU A 277 -6.43 16.08 -14.10
C LEU A 277 -7.49 14.98 -14.17
N ALA A 278 -8.77 15.37 -14.04
CA ALA A 278 -9.87 14.47 -14.31
C ALA A 278 -9.98 14.23 -15.82
N HIS A 279 -10.11 12.97 -16.23
CA HIS A 279 -10.36 12.62 -17.62
C HIS A 279 -11.81 12.18 -17.82
N ALA A 280 -12.43 12.56 -18.93
CA ALA A 280 -13.85 12.31 -19.16
C ALA A 280 -14.22 10.81 -19.11
N HIS A 281 -13.34 9.93 -19.57
CA HIS A 281 -13.57 8.47 -19.55
C HIS A 281 -13.48 7.85 -18.16
N TRP A 282 -13.03 8.59 -17.15
CA TRP A 282 -12.95 8.10 -15.77
C TRP A 282 -14.29 8.03 -15.05
N ALA A 283 -15.32 8.72 -15.55
CA ALA A 283 -16.58 8.92 -14.82
C ALA A 283 -17.19 7.61 -14.28
N ASP A 284 -17.28 6.59 -15.13
CA ASP A 284 -17.88 5.30 -14.79
C ASP A 284 -17.03 4.49 -13.79
N ASP A 285 -15.70 4.46 -14.00
CA ASP A 285 -14.77 3.76 -13.11
C ASP A 285 -14.68 4.44 -11.75
N PHE A 286 -14.65 5.77 -11.72
CA PHE A 286 -14.70 6.57 -10.52
C PHE A 286 -16.00 6.33 -9.75
N ALA A 287 -17.17 6.42 -10.40
CA ALA A 287 -18.46 6.25 -9.73
C ALA A 287 -18.59 4.87 -9.04
N ARG A 288 -18.11 3.81 -9.70
CA ARG A 288 -18.06 2.46 -9.11
C ARG A 288 -17.12 2.39 -7.90
N ALA A 289 -15.94 2.97 -8.01
CA ALA A 289 -14.96 3.00 -6.93
C ALA A 289 -15.48 3.82 -5.73
N ALA A 290 -16.04 5.01 -5.99
CA ALA A 290 -16.59 5.91 -4.99
C ALA A 290 -17.74 5.26 -4.22
N THR A 291 -18.67 4.59 -4.92
CA THR A 291 -19.76 3.82 -4.29
C THR A 291 -19.22 2.72 -3.37
N SER A 292 -18.21 1.98 -3.82
CA SER A 292 -17.61 0.88 -3.04
C SER A 292 -16.80 1.40 -1.84
N GLY A 293 -16.21 2.57 -1.98
CA GLY A 293 -15.43 3.29 -0.97
C GLY A 293 -16.26 4.13 0.00
N GLY A 294 -17.56 4.30 -0.26
CA GLY A 294 -18.41 5.21 0.53
C GLY A 294 -18.10 6.69 0.32
N VAL A 295 -17.48 7.06 -0.81
CA VAL A 295 -17.14 8.44 -1.16
C VAL A 295 -18.33 9.09 -1.88
N GLY A 296 -18.88 10.16 -1.28
CA GLY A 296 -20.04 10.89 -1.79
C GLY A 296 -19.72 12.08 -2.70
N LEU A 297 -18.47 12.20 -3.16
CA LEU A 297 -17.99 13.30 -4.02
C LEU A 297 -18.19 12.96 -5.49
N SER A 298 -18.40 13.98 -6.33
CA SER A 298 -18.22 13.87 -7.78
C SER A 298 -16.74 13.68 -8.14
N LEU A 299 -16.46 13.27 -9.39
CA LEU A 299 -15.08 13.09 -9.86
C LEU A 299 -14.27 14.40 -9.75
N ASP A 300 -14.84 15.52 -10.17
CA ASP A 300 -14.15 16.82 -10.14
C ASP A 300 -13.88 17.28 -8.71
N GLU A 301 -14.84 17.11 -7.79
CA GLU A 301 -14.65 17.41 -6.37
C GLU A 301 -13.58 16.52 -5.75
N ALA A 302 -13.60 15.21 -6.04
CA ALA A 302 -12.61 14.28 -5.51
C ALA A 302 -11.19 14.58 -6.04
N VAL A 303 -11.05 14.94 -7.31
CA VAL A 303 -9.75 15.37 -7.87
C VAL A 303 -9.29 16.70 -7.25
N ALA A 304 -10.21 17.65 -7.01
CA ALA A 304 -9.89 18.89 -6.33
C ALA A 304 -9.41 18.65 -4.88
N GLU A 305 -10.06 17.76 -4.15
CA GLU A 305 -9.67 17.35 -2.79
C GLU A 305 -8.29 16.70 -2.75
N VAL A 306 -7.98 15.79 -3.69
CA VAL A 306 -6.65 15.18 -3.77
C VAL A 306 -5.59 16.21 -4.15
N ASN A 307 -5.88 17.14 -5.08
CA ASN A 307 -4.97 18.23 -5.41
C ASN A 307 -4.70 19.15 -4.22
N ALA A 308 -5.73 19.49 -3.44
CA ALA A 308 -5.56 20.28 -2.21
C ALA A 308 -4.68 19.56 -1.20
N TRP A 309 -4.87 18.25 -1.03
CA TRP A 309 -4.04 17.43 -0.15
C TRP A 309 -2.57 17.35 -0.61
N ILE A 310 -2.31 17.26 -1.91
CA ILE A 310 -0.94 17.34 -2.45
C ILE A 310 -0.26 18.66 -2.09
N GLN A 311 -0.98 19.79 -2.21
CA GLN A 311 -0.44 21.10 -1.84
C GLN A 311 -0.17 21.19 -0.33
N GLU A 312 -1.03 20.61 0.50
CA GLU A 312 -0.82 20.52 1.95
C GLU A 312 0.42 19.69 2.29
N ILE A 313 0.59 18.51 1.67
CA ILE A 313 1.78 17.66 1.83
C ILE A 313 3.04 18.44 1.48
N GLU A 314 3.05 19.15 0.35
CA GLU A 314 4.21 19.94 -0.07
C GLU A 314 4.51 21.08 0.91
N LEU A 315 3.50 21.86 1.30
CA LEU A 315 3.66 22.99 2.21
C LEU A 315 4.21 22.55 3.57
N VAL A 316 3.65 21.49 4.16
CA VAL A 316 4.11 20.99 5.46
C VAL A 316 5.55 20.48 5.39
N GLY A 317 5.91 19.80 4.31
CA GLY A 317 7.28 19.32 4.16
C GLY A 317 8.30 20.43 3.89
N LEU A 318 7.93 21.52 3.20
CA LEU A 318 8.80 22.70 3.09
C LEU A 318 9.06 23.34 4.45
N ILE A 319 8.03 23.44 5.29
CA ILE A 319 8.16 23.96 6.67
C ILE A 319 9.06 23.04 7.51
N ASP A 320 8.92 21.72 7.37
CA ASP A 320 9.75 20.73 8.06
C ASP A 320 11.22 20.81 7.64
N ASP A 321 11.50 20.96 6.33
CA ASP A 321 12.85 21.15 5.80
C ASP A 321 13.49 22.45 6.32
N GLU A 322 12.73 23.56 6.35
CA GLU A 322 13.20 24.84 6.90
C GLU A 322 13.52 24.74 8.40
N ALA A 323 12.67 24.06 9.17
CA ALA A 323 12.87 23.85 10.60
C ALA A 323 14.15 23.03 10.87
N LYS A 324 14.36 21.94 10.12
CA LYS A 324 15.57 21.10 10.22
C LYS A 324 16.83 21.88 9.84
N ALA A 325 16.78 22.65 8.76
CA ALA A 325 17.92 23.48 8.35
C ALA A 325 18.29 24.54 9.40
N ALA A 326 17.30 25.13 10.08
CA ALA A 326 17.53 26.06 11.18
C ALA A 326 18.17 25.38 12.40
N GLU A 327 17.70 24.18 12.77
CA GLU A 327 18.25 23.40 13.88
C GLU A 327 19.70 22.94 13.60
N GLU A 328 19.98 22.48 12.38
CA GLU A 328 21.34 22.14 11.93
C GLU A 328 22.27 23.36 11.95
N ALA A 329 21.79 24.52 11.50
CA ALA A 329 22.56 25.76 11.54
C ALA A 329 22.87 26.21 12.99
N GLU A 330 21.90 26.05 13.91
CA GLU A 330 22.12 26.33 15.33
C GLU A 330 23.13 25.35 15.95
N ALA A 331 23.00 24.05 15.65
CA ALA A 331 23.90 23.01 16.16
C ALA A 331 25.35 23.12 15.62
N THR A 332 25.52 23.70 14.42
CA THR A 332 26.83 23.92 13.80
C THR A 332 27.43 25.30 14.07
N SER A 333 26.66 26.22 14.68
CA SER A 333 27.14 27.54 15.06
C SER A 333 28.08 27.46 16.28
N ASP A 334 29.28 28.07 16.18
CA ASP A 334 30.17 28.21 17.34
C ASP A 334 29.67 29.37 18.21
N PRO A 335 29.19 29.13 19.44
CA PRO A 335 28.71 30.18 20.33
C PRO A 335 29.81 31.18 20.76
N ASN A 336 31.09 30.88 20.46
CA ASN A 336 32.23 31.75 20.71
C ASN A 336 32.79 32.42 19.45
N GLU A 337 32.17 32.23 18.28
CA GLU A 337 32.61 32.91 17.07
C GLU A 337 32.44 34.43 17.23
N PRO A 338 33.51 35.23 17.11
CA PRO A 338 33.43 36.67 17.33
C PRO A 338 32.53 37.30 16.26
N LEU A 339 31.48 38.00 16.71
CA LEU A 339 30.57 38.73 15.84
C LEU A 339 31.35 39.61 14.83
N PRO A 340 30.90 39.67 13.56
CA PRO A 340 31.55 40.50 12.56
C PRO A 340 31.68 41.96 13.04
N PRO A 341 32.78 42.67 12.70
CA PRO A 341 33.15 43.97 13.28
C PRO A 341 32.14 45.11 13.05
N HIS A 342 31.05 44.86 12.33
CA HIS A 342 29.99 45.83 12.03
C HIS A 342 28.72 45.68 12.90
N VAL A 343 28.63 44.68 13.78
CA VAL A 343 27.49 44.52 14.71
C VAL A 343 27.75 45.30 16.01
N LYS A 344 27.19 46.50 16.15
CA LYS A 344 27.20 47.26 17.41
C LYS A 344 26.11 46.76 18.36
N ILE A 345 26.50 46.07 19.43
CA ILE A 345 25.60 45.72 20.53
C ILE A 345 25.30 47.00 21.34
N THR A 346 24.12 47.61 21.14
CA THR A 346 23.61 48.63 22.06
C THR A 346 23.13 47.96 23.35
N ARG A 347 23.97 47.93 24.39
CA ARG A 347 23.54 47.56 25.75
C ARG A 347 22.52 48.58 26.26
N GLY A 348 21.24 48.21 26.25
CA GLY A 348 20.18 48.95 26.93
C GLY A 348 20.47 49.05 28.43
N ARG A 349 20.50 50.28 28.95
CA ARG A 349 20.66 50.59 30.38
C ARG A 349 19.36 50.22 31.10
N SER A 350 19.38 49.25 32.02
CA SER A 350 18.26 49.01 32.93
C SER A 350 17.97 50.25 33.79
N PRO A 351 16.69 50.60 34.06
CA PRO A 351 16.37 51.70 34.96
C PRO A 351 16.69 51.32 36.40
N ARG A 352 17.42 52.18 37.11
CA ARG A 352 17.64 52.10 38.56
C ARG A 352 16.30 52.29 39.28
N ALA A 353 15.94 51.33 40.13
CA ALA A 353 14.87 51.49 41.10
C ALA A 353 15.23 52.62 42.09
N ALA A 354 14.38 53.64 42.16
CA ALA A 354 14.44 54.64 43.22
C ALA A 354 13.82 54.03 44.49
N ARG A 355 14.59 54.05 45.58
CA ARG A 355 14.06 53.96 46.94
C ARG A 355 13.64 55.36 47.34
N ASP A 356 12.40 55.49 47.81
CA ASP A 356 12.02 56.20 49.03
C ASP A 356 10.70 55.62 49.55
#